data_AF-A0A521IB06-F1
#
_entry.id   AF-A0A521IB06-F1
#
_cell.length_a   1.000
_cell.length_b   1.000
_cell.length_c   1.000
_cell.angle_alpha   90.00
_cell.angle_beta   90.00
_cell.angle_gamma   90.00
#
_symmetry.space_group_name_H-M   'P 1'
#
loop_
_entity.id
_entity.type
_entity.pdbx_description
1 polymer ?
#
loop_
_entity_poly.entity_id
_entity_poly.type
_entity_poly.pdbx_seq_one_letter_code
_entity_poly.pdbx_strand_id
1 'polypeptide(L)'
;MDARGVQRLLEKTFGMAETAMMVGGKTTETALRDARLSDAVKQKLVPLYGEEALRRTLNYAGLGLALCRTIEMELDDDAARAQLEYYRVRFHAIYQDARAALENEFAESHALEPQ
;
A
#
# COMPACT_ATOMS: atom_id res chain seq x y z
N MET A 1 23.59 -13.19 4.05
CA MET A 1 22.64 -12.60 3.08
C MET A 1 23.23 -11.28 2.56
N ASP A 2 23.03 -10.88 1.29
CA ASP A 2 23.49 -9.56 0.79
C ASP A 2 22.59 -8.44 1.32
N ALA A 3 23.09 -7.65 2.27
CA ALA A 3 22.37 -6.55 2.90
C ALA A 3 21.83 -5.53 1.88
N ARG A 4 22.53 -5.33 0.75
CA ARG A 4 22.08 -4.43 -0.33
C ARG A 4 20.91 -5.00 -1.12
N GLY A 5 20.86 -6.33 -1.29
CA GLY A 5 19.74 -7.02 -1.92
C GLY A 5 18.46 -6.89 -1.11
N VAL A 6 18.57 -7.09 0.20
CA VAL A 6 17.48 -6.87 1.17
C VAL A 6 16.99 -5.43 1.12
N GLN A 7 17.91 -4.47 1.19
CA GLN A 7 17.57 -3.04 1.18
C GLN A 7 16.79 -2.67 -0.09
N ARG A 8 17.27 -3.05 -1.27
CA ARG A 8 16.57 -2.78 -2.54
C ARG A 8 15.18 -3.40 -2.59
N LEU A 9 15.01 -4.60 -2.03
CA LEU A 9 13.71 -5.25 -1.97
C LEU A 9 12.75 -4.49 -1.05
N LEU A 10 13.20 -4.08 0.13
CA LEU A 10 12.40 -3.30 1.07
C LEU A 10 12.03 -1.93 0.49
N GLU A 11 12.99 -1.21 -0.12
CA GLU A 11 12.77 0.05 -0.83
C GLU A 11 11.71 -0.08 -1.92
N LYS A 12 11.82 -1.12 -2.75
CA LYS A 12 10.89 -1.36 -3.85
C LYS A 12 9.49 -1.66 -3.32
N THR A 13 9.35 -2.58 -2.38
CA THR A 13 8.06 -2.95 -1.79
C THR A 13 7.42 -1.74 -1.10
N PHE A 14 8.22 -0.93 -0.41
CA PHE A 14 7.74 0.26 0.26
C PHE A 14 7.28 1.34 -0.73
N GLY A 15 8.05 1.60 -1.80
CA GLY A 15 7.64 2.50 -2.87
C GLY A 15 6.35 2.05 -3.58
N MET A 16 6.12 0.74 -3.71
CA MET A 16 4.86 0.21 -4.24
C MET A 16 3.67 0.48 -3.30
N ALA A 17 3.85 0.34 -1.98
CA ALA A 17 2.82 0.65 -0.98
C ALA A 17 2.48 2.16 -0.98
N GLU A 18 3.49 3.04 -0.98
CA GLU A 18 3.31 4.49 -1.06
C GLU A 18 2.63 4.91 -2.36
N THR A 19 3.05 4.33 -3.50
CA THR A 19 2.45 4.64 -4.80
C THR A 19 0.99 4.21 -4.81
N ALA A 20 0.65 3.00 -4.34
CA ALA A 20 -0.74 2.56 -4.27
C ALA A 20 -1.59 3.52 -3.43
N MET A 21 -1.08 3.96 -2.27
CA MET A 21 -1.79 4.86 -1.38
C MET A 21 -2.01 6.25 -2.01
N MET A 22 -0.98 6.79 -2.65
CA MET A 22 -1.04 8.11 -3.28
C MET A 22 -1.89 8.11 -4.56
N VAL A 23 -1.81 7.04 -5.35
CA VAL A 23 -2.52 6.90 -6.62
C VAL A 23 -4.02 6.72 -6.39
N GLY A 24 -4.40 5.97 -5.34
CA GLY A 24 -5.78 5.78 -4.95
C GLY A 24 -6.55 7.07 -4.72
N GLY A 25 -5.95 8.01 -3.97
CA GLY A 25 -6.61 9.25 -3.58
C GLY A 25 -6.57 10.36 -4.65
N LYS A 26 -5.41 10.68 -5.22
CA LYS A 26 -5.25 11.91 -6.04
C LYS A 26 -5.28 11.69 -7.55
N THR A 27 -4.70 10.59 -8.04
CA THR A 27 -4.59 10.40 -9.50
C THR A 27 -5.86 9.81 -10.11
N THR A 28 -6.65 9.06 -9.35
CA THR A 28 -7.95 8.53 -9.79
C THR A 28 -8.91 9.66 -10.20
N GLU A 29 -9.05 10.69 -9.37
CA GLU A 29 -9.92 11.83 -9.67
C GLU A 29 -9.47 12.59 -10.92
N THR A 30 -8.16 12.75 -11.10
CA THR A 30 -7.59 13.42 -12.28
C THR A 30 -7.79 12.59 -13.55
N ALA A 31 -7.50 11.28 -13.49
CA ALA A 31 -7.70 10.36 -14.60
C ALA A 31 -9.18 10.25 -15.01
N LEU A 32 -10.10 10.23 -14.03
CA LEU A 32 -11.53 10.21 -14.30
C LEU A 32 -12.04 11.57 -14.79
N ARG A 33 -11.44 12.69 -14.38
CA ARG A 33 -11.75 14.01 -14.95
C ARG A 33 -11.46 14.05 -16.44
N ASP A 34 -10.31 13.54 -16.86
CA ASP A 34 -9.86 13.51 -18.26
C ASP A 34 -10.60 12.47 -19.11
N ALA A 35 -11.19 11.45 -18.48
CA ALA A 35 -12.01 10.46 -19.17
C ALA A 35 -13.31 11.09 -19.70
N ARG A 36 -13.65 10.83 -20.97
CA ARG A 36 -14.92 11.22 -21.59
C ARG A 36 -16.10 10.33 -21.15
N LEU A 37 -16.24 10.12 -19.84
CA LEU A 37 -17.31 9.37 -19.22
C LEU A 37 -18.40 10.31 -18.70
N SER A 38 -19.62 9.81 -18.49
CA SER A 38 -20.66 10.58 -17.81
C SER A 38 -20.32 10.77 -16.32
N ASP A 39 -20.79 11.86 -15.72
CA ASP A 39 -20.54 12.15 -14.30
C ASP A 39 -21.10 11.05 -13.39
N ALA A 40 -22.24 10.47 -13.76
CA ALA A 40 -22.83 9.34 -13.04
C ALA A 40 -21.93 8.09 -13.03
N VAL A 41 -21.15 7.85 -14.10
CA VAL A 41 -20.18 6.75 -14.14
C VAL A 41 -18.94 7.11 -13.33
N LYS A 42 -18.43 8.35 -13.45
CA LYS A 42 -17.28 8.82 -12.67
C LYS A 42 -17.52 8.72 -11.16
N GLN A 43 -18.70 9.13 -10.69
CA GLN A 43 -19.10 9.04 -9.28
C GLN A 43 -19.08 7.61 -8.74
N LYS A 44 -19.35 6.60 -9.57
CA LYS A 44 -19.26 5.19 -9.17
C LYS A 44 -17.84 4.64 -9.23
N LEU A 45 -17.02 5.13 -10.15
CA LEU A 45 -15.65 4.64 -10.35
C LEU A 45 -14.67 5.20 -9.32
N VAL A 46 -14.80 6.46 -8.89
CA VAL A 46 -13.94 7.07 -7.85
C VAL A 46 -13.82 6.17 -6.61
N PRO A 47 -14.93 5.75 -5.96
CA PRO A 47 -14.84 4.90 -4.77
C PRO A 47 -14.27 3.51 -5.07
N LEU A 48 -14.59 2.90 -6.22
CA LEU A 48 -14.03 1.60 -6.63
C LEU A 48 -12.51 1.62 -6.73
N TYR A 49 -11.95 2.65 -7.37
CA TYR A 49 -10.50 2.81 -7.51
C TYR A 49 -9.83 3.17 -6.19
N GLY A 50 -10.49 3.98 -5.35
CA GLY A 50 -10.02 4.29 -4.00
C GLY A 50 -9.92 3.03 -3.13
N GLU A 51 -10.95 2.20 -3.13
CA GLU A 51 -10.98 0.94 -2.39
C GLU A 51 -9.89 -0.04 -2.87
N GLU A 52 -9.75 -0.24 -4.18
CA GLU A 52 -8.73 -1.13 -4.76
C GLU A 52 -7.31 -0.66 -4.43
N ALA A 53 -7.09 0.66 -4.45
CA ALA A 53 -5.80 1.23 -4.09
C ALA A 53 -5.45 0.99 -2.62
N LEU A 54 -6.41 1.18 -1.70
CA LEU A 54 -6.22 0.88 -0.28
C LEU A 54 -5.95 -0.62 -0.05
N ARG A 55 -6.69 -1.51 -0.72
CA ARG A 55 -6.44 -2.96 -0.68
C ARG A 55 -5.02 -3.31 -1.15
N ARG A 56 -4.55 -2.69 -2.24
CA ARG A 56 -3.16 -2.86 -2.71
C ARG A 56 -2.13 -2.33 -1.72
N THR A 57 -2.36 -1.16 -1.12
CA THR A 57 -1.48 -0.63 -0.07
C THR A 57 -1.37 -1.60 1.09
N LEU A 58 -2.49 -2.15 1.57
CA LEU A 58 -2.50 -3.16 2.63
C LEU A 58 -1.72 -4.41 2.25
N ASN A 59 -1.88 -4.90 1.02
CA ASN A 59 -1.15 -6.07 0.52
C ASN A 59 0.37 -5.82 0.47
N TYR A 60 0.81 -4.69 -0.10
CA TYR A 60 2.24 -4.37 -0.19
C TYR A 60 2.86 -4.07 1.18
N ALA A 61 2.13 -3.38 2.05
CA ALA A 61 2.59 -3.10 3.40
C ALA A 61 2.67 -4.38 4.25
N GLY A 62 1.68 -5.27 4.14
CA GLY A 62 1.69 -6.59 4.76
C GLY A 62 2.85 -7.45 4.27
N LEU A 63 3.11 -7.47 2.95
CA LEU A 63 4.29 -8.12 2.39
C LEU A 63 5.59 -7.53 2.95
N GLY A 64 5.69 -6.20 3.05
CA GLY A 64 6.83 -5.50 3.65
C GLY A 64 7.09 -5.92 5.09
N LEU A 65 6.05 -5.99 5.93
CA LEU A 65 6.15 -6.47 7.31
C LEU A 65 6.60 -7.94 7.39
N ALA A 66 6.07 -8.80 6.51
CA ALA A 66 6.46 -10.19 6.42
C ALA A 66 7.93 -10.34 6.00
N LEU A 67 8.40 -9.53 5.03
CA LEU A 67 9.81 -9.48 4.63
C LEU A 67 10.70 -9.05 5.78
N CYS A 68 10.34 -8.00 6.53
CA CYS A 68 11.09 -7.58 7.71
C CYS A 68 11.22 -8.72 8.72
N ARG A 69 10.12 -9.38 9.08
CA ARG A 69 10.16 -10.51 10.04
C ARG A 69 11.01 -11.69 9.52
N THR A 70 10.89 -12.01 8.24
CA THR A 70 11.62 -13.15 7.65
C THR A 70 13.13 -12.89 7.64
N ILE A 71 13.53 -11.67 7.33
CA ILE A 71 14.95 -11.30 7.22
C ILE A 71 15.58 -11.08 8.60
N GLU A 72 14.82 -10.59 9.59
CA GLU A 72 15.29 -10.40 10.97
C GLU A 72 15.93 -11.66 11.56
N MET A 73 15.40 -12.83 11.24
CA MET A 73 15.94 -14.13 11.69
C MET A 73 17.29 -14.50 11.07
N GLU A 74 17.68 -13.83 9.98
CA GLU A 74 18.85 -14.15 9.16
C GLU A 74 19.96 -13.09 9.27
N LEU A 75 19.80 -12.09 10.16
CA LEU A 75 20.71 -10.96 10.31
C LEU A 75 21.57 -11.05 11.58
N ASP A 76 22.88 -11.13 11.37
CA ASP A 76 23.91 -11.04 12.43
C ASP A 76 24.48 -9.63 12.63
N ASP A 77 24.14 -8.66 11.75
CA ASP A 77 24.69 -7.30 11.73
C ASP A 77 23.70 -6.28 12.32
N ASP A 78 24.14 -5.54 13.34
CA ASP A 78 23.36 -4.51 14.03
C ASP A 78 22.98 -3.33 13.10
N ALA A 79 23.80 -2.99 12.10
CA ALA A 79 23.45 -1.95 11.12
C ALA A 79 22.30 -2.39 10.21
N ALA A 80 22.28 -3.67 9.82
CA ALA A 80 21.19 -4.23 9.04
C ALA A 80 19.88 -4.32 9.85
N ARG A 81 19.97 -4.58 11.16
CA ARG A 81 18.82 -4.56 12.07
C ARG A 81 18.21 -3.16 12.18
N ALA A 82 19.02 -2.11 12.29
CA ALA A 82 18.52 -0.74 12.32
C ALA A 82 17.78 -0.35 11.03
N GLN A 83 18.30 -0.76 9.88
CA GLN A 83 17.65 -0.54 8.58
C GLN A 83 16.32 -1.32 8.46
N LEU A 84 16.29 -2.54 8.98
CA LEU A 84 15.09 -3.37 8.99
C LEU A 84 14.01 -2.77 9.91
N GLU A 85 14.41 -2.26 11.06
CA GLU A 85 13.51 -1.55 11.97
C GLU A 85 12.95 -0.28 11.33
N TYR A 86 13.80 0.49 10.65
CA TYR A 86 13.35 1.67 9.91
C TYR A 86 12.21 1.33 8.93
N TYR A 87 12.35 0.26 8.14
CA TYR A 87 11.29 -0.17 7.21
C TYR A 87 10.08 -0.77 7.93
N ARG A 88 10.29 -1.55 8.99
CA ARG A 88 9.21 -2.15 9.78
C ARG A 88 8.28 -1.07 10.34
N VAL A 89 8.82 -0.01 10.93
CA VAL A 89 8.04 1.14 11.43
C VAL A 89 7.24 1.80 10.31
N ARG A 90 7.86 2.05 9.15
CA ARG A 90 7.17 2.72 8.02
C ARG A 90 6.08 1.87 7.39
N PHE A 91 6.32 0.56 7.22
CA PHE A 91 5.28 -0.36 6.74
C PHE A 91 4.13 -0.46 7.74
N HIS A 92 4.42 -0.43 9.04
CA HIS A 92 3.36 -0.46 10.05
C HIS A 92 2.50 0.81 10.00
N ALA A 93 3.12 1.98 9.87
CA ALA A 93 2.42 3.25 9.75
C ALA A 93 1.49 3.26 8.51
N ILE A 94 2.03 2.94 7.32
CA ILE A 94 1.22 2.96 6.10
C ILE A 94 0.11 1.90 6.11
N TYR A 95 0.35 0.75 6.75
CA TYR A 95 -0.67 -0.28 6.93
C TYR A 95 -1.81 0.22 7.83
N GLN A 96 -1.49 0.86 8.95
CA GLN A 96 -2.50 1.40 9.87
C GLN A 96 -3.30 2.52 9.23
N ASP A 97 -2.64 3.43 8.52
CA ASP A 97 -3.30 4.53 7.81
C ASP A 97 -4.24 3.99 6.73
N ALA A 98 -3.78 3.04 5.90
CA ALA A 98 -4.60 2.43 4.86
C ALA A 98 -5.76 1.62 5.42
N ARG A 99 -5.55 0.93 6.56
CA ARG A 99 -6.60 0.18 7.25
C ARG A 99 -7.67 1.10 7.80
N ALA A 100 -7.27 2.18 8.47
CA ALA A 100 -8.20 3.17 9.01
C ALA A 100 -8.99 3.86 7.89
N ALA A 101 -8.35 4.20 6.77
CA ALA A 101 -9.04 4.75 5.61
C ALA A 101 -10.05 3.74 5.02
N LEU A 102 -9.67 2.48 4.89
CA LEU A 102 -10.58 1.43 4.38
C LEU A 102 -11.79 1.22 5.31
N GLU A 103 -11.55 1.16 6.62
CA GLU A 103 -12.62 0.99 7.62
C GLU A 103 -13.52 2.24 7.70
N ASN A 104 -13.01 3.45 7.53
CA ASN A 104 -13.82 4.68 7.62
C ASN A 104 -14.57 5.01 6.34
N GLU A 105 -13.94 4.80 5.17
CA GLU A 105 -14.49 5.22 3.88
C GLU A 105 -15.22 4.09 3.15
N PHE A 106 -14.88 2.83 3.44
CA PHE A 106 -15.33 1.66 2.66
C PHE A 106 -15.79 0.47 3.51
N ALA A 107 -16.07 0.63 4.81
CA ALA A 107 -16.46 -0.49 5.70
C ALA A 107 -17.64 -1.34 5.18
N GLU A 108 -18.56 -0.74 4.43
CA GLU A 108 -19.74 -1.42 3.84
C GLU A 108 -19.64 -1.56 2.31
N SER A 109 -18.47 -1.28 1.73
CA SER A 109 -18.28 -1.36 0.29
C SER A 109 -18.06 -2.82 -0.14
N HIS A 110 -19.03 -3.36 -0.85
CA HIS A 110 -18.91 -4.64 -1.58
C HIS A 110 -18.65 -4.41 -3.08
N ALA A 111 -18.16 -3.23 -3.45
CA ALA A 111 -18.07 -2.82 -4.84
C ALA A 111 -17.10 -3.70 -5.67
N LEU A 112 -16.13 -4.34 -5.00
CA LEU A 112 -15.14 -5.24 -5.61
C LEU A 112 -15.45 -6.74 -5.39
N GLU A 113 -16.55 -7.10 -4.74
CA GLU A 113 -16.93 -8.51 -4.59
C GLU A 113 -17.56 -9.05 -5.88
N PRO A 114 -17.16 -10.26 -6.34
CA PRO A 114 -17.77 -10.87 -7.51
C PRO A 114 -19.26 -11.17 -7.25
N GLN A 115 -20.13 -10.67 -8.14
CA GLN A 115 -21.58 -10.88 -8.10
C GLN A 115 -21.98 -12.27 -8.60
#